data_AF-A0A4Q9H4Q4-F1
#
_entry.id   AF-A0A4Q9H4Q4-F1
#
_cell.length_a   1.000
_cell.length_b   1.000
_cell.length_c   1.000
_cell.angle_alpha   90.00
_cell.angle_beta   90.00
_cell.angle_gamma   90.00
#
_symmetry.space_group_name_H-M   'P 1'
#
loop_
_entity.id
_entity.type
_entity.pdbx_description
1 polymer ?
#
loop_
_entity_poly.entity_id
_entity_poly.type
_entity_poly.pdbx_seq_one_letter_code
_entity_poly.pdbx_strand_id
1 'polypeptide(L)'
;MAWDRLVRSTHWAVALLVAFNLLNEEGARWHRWAGYTVALLVLARLAWGLLLAPRHSPARLSAWWPRPSQVLLHVRLLLAGDRQAHGVGHNPLGACMVLAFWSVLLGLGLSGWMMQQDAWWGAEWLEDGHELLASTLWALVPLHVAGAMLEGWRVRRNLVVAMVKGRP
;
A
#
# COMPACT_ATOMS: atom_id res chain seq x y z
N MET A 1 -12.02 14.80 4.52
CA MET A 1 -12.96 13.87 3.88
C MET A 1 -12.91 12.55 4.63
N ALA A 2 -14.06 11.91 4.84
CA ALA A 2 -14.13 10.58 5.41
C ALA A 2 -13.67 9.55 4.38
N TRP A 3 -12.68 8.72 4.71
CA TRP A 3 -12.30 7.61 3.85
C TRP A 3 -13.44 6.59 3.75
N ASP A 4 -13.72 6.12 2.54
CA ASP A 4 -14.76 5.14 2.28
C ASP A 4 -14.57 3.87 3.14
N ARG A 5 -15.67 3.24 3.56
CA ARG A 5 -15.64 2.09 4.48
C ARG A 5 -14.85 0.91 3.90
N LEU A 6 -14.98 0.64 2.61
CA LEU A 6 -14.25 -0.43 1.93
C LEU A 6 -12.75 -0.15 1.92
N VAL A 7 -12.36 1.11 1.69
CA VAL A 7 -10.95 1.53 1.70
C VAL A 7 -10.31 1.29 3.05
N ARG A 8 -11.04 1.59 4.13
CA ARG A 8 -10.56 1.41 5.49
C ARG A 8 -10.50 -0.06 5.91
N SER A 9 -11.55 -0.84 5.61
CA SER A 9 -11.60 -2.25 5.98
C SER A 9 -10.51 -3.05 5.27
N THR A 10 -10.33 -2.83 3.96
CA THR A 10 -9.29 -3.51 3.18
C THR A 10 -7.90 -3.11 3.61
N HIS A 11 -7.65 -1.83 3.92
CA HIS A 11 -6.37 -1.38 4.46
C HIS A 11 -6.00 -2.10 5.75
N TRP A 12 -6.88 -2.11 6.74
CA TRP A 12 -6.62 -2.78 8.02
C TRP A 12 -6.54 -4.30 7.87
N ALA A 13 -7.34 -4.89 7.00
CA ALA A 13 -7.22 -6.32 6.68
C ALA A 13 -5.85 -6.67 6.09
N VAL A 14 -5.35 -5.88 5.13
CA VAL A 14 -4.00 -6.07 4.57
C VAL A 14 -2.94 -5.89 5.66
N ALA A 15 -3.01 -4.83 6.46
CA ALA A 15 -2.05 -4.59 7.54
C ALA A 15 -2.01 -5.75 8.55
N LEU A 16 -3.17 -6.26 8.95
CA LEU A 16 -3.28 -7.40 9.86
C LEU A 16 -2.78 -8.71 9.23
N LEU A 17 -3.05 -8.96 7.94
CA LEU A 17 -2.56 -10.15 7.24
C LEU A 17 -1.06 -10.12 7.04
N VAL A 18 -0.48 -8.96 6.72
CA VAL A 18 0.98 -8.79 6.64
C VAL A 18 1.61 -9.01 8.01
N ALA A 19 1.04 -8.45 9.09
CA ALA A 19 1.50 -8.69 10.45
C ALA A 19 1.33 -10.15 10.89
N PHE A 20 0.22 -10.80 10.53
CA PHE A 20 -0.01 -12.21 10.78
C PHE A 20 1.05 -13.09 10.10
N ASN A 21 1.53 -12.68 8.92
CA ASN A 21 2.55 -13.43 8.19
C ASN A 21 3.90 -13.48 8.93
N LEU A 22 4.18 -12.57 9.87
CA LEU A 22 5.36 -12.65 10.76
C LEU A 22 5.40 -13.90 11.62
N LEU A 23 4.23 -14.48 11.90
CA LEU A 23 4.07 -15.61 12.81
C LEU A 23 4.02 -16.95 12.06
N ASN A 24 4.11 -16.93 10.73
CA ASN A 24 3.92 -18.10 9.90
C ASN A 24 5.19 -18.40 9.10
N GLU A 25 5.51 -19.68 8.99
CA GLU A 25 6.61 -20.16 8.15
C GLU A 25 6.39 -19.80 6.68
N GLU A 26 7.46 -19.36 6.03
CA GLU A 26 7.44 -19.01 4.61
C GLU A 26 7.02 -20.19 3.75
N GLY A 27 6.22 -19.93 2.73
CA GLY A 27 5.69 -20.97 1.85
C GLY A 27 4.69 -21.93 2.50
N ALA A 28 4.50 -21.93 3.82
CA ALA A 28 3.54 -22.81 4.51
C ALA A 28 2.08 -22.46 4.18
N ARG A 29 1.15 -23.35 4.54
CA ARG A 29 -0.27 -23.23 4.19
C ARG A 29 -0.83 -21.84 4.50
N TRP A 30 -0.65 -21.36 5.74
CA TRP A 30 -1.21 -20.09 6.18
C TRP A 30 -0.52 -18.88 5.55
N HIS A 31 0.78 -18.94 5.29
CA HIS A 31 1.51 -17.93 4.54
C HIS A 31 0.93 -17.75 3.13
N ARG A 32 0.70 -18.86 2.42
CA ARG A 32 0.12 -18.83 1.05
C ARG A 32 -1.30 -18.26 1.05
N TRP A 33 -2.16 -18.71 1.96
CA TRP A 33 -3.53 -18.18 2.07
C TRP A 33 -3.55 -16.70 2.42
N ALA A 34 -2.67 -16.24 3.31
CA ALA A 34 -2.53 -14.83 3.63
C ALA A 34 -2.10 -14.02 2.38
N GLY A 35 -1.08 -14.49 1.66
CA GLY A 35 -0.62 -13.88 0.41
C GLY A 35 -1.72 -13.74 -0.65
N TYR A 36 -2.46 -14.82 -0.92
CA TYR A 36 -3.57 -14.80 -1.88
C TYR A 36 -4.72 -13.89 -1.43
N THR A 37 -5.01 -13.86 -0.13
CA THR A 37 -6.06 -12.97 0.41
C THR A 37 -5.63 -11.51 0.25
N VAL A 38 -4.38 -11.17 0.54
CA VAL A 38 -3.85 -9.82 0.34
C VAL A 38 -3.88 -9.41 -1.13
N ALA A 39 -3.43 -10.27 -2.04
CA ALA A 39 -3.48 -10.00 -3.48
C ALA A 39 -4.92 -9.75 -3.95
N LEU A 40 -5.88 -10.55 -3.50
CA LEU A 40 -7.31 -10.36 -3.80
C LEU A 40 -7.84 -9.03 -3.26
N LEU A 41 -7.48 -8.64 -2.03
CA LEU A 41 -7.89 -7.35 -1.44
C LEU A 41 -7.32 -6.16 -2.24
N VAL A 42 -6.09 -6.27 -2.74
CA VAL A 42 -5.48 -5.26 -3.62
C VAL A 42 -6.21 -5.18 -4.96
N LEU A 43 -6.50 -6.32 -5.59
CA LEU A 43 -7.28 -6.36 -6.84
C LEU A 43 -8.69 -5.77 -6.67
N ALA A 44 -9.36 -6.10 -5.55
CA ALA A 44 -10.65 -5.52 -5.22
C ALA A 44 -10.57 -3.99 -5.05
N ARG A 45 -9.48 -3.49 -4.46
CA ARG A 45 -9.23 -2.04 -4.31
C ARG A 45 -8.95 -1.35 -5.64
N LEU A 46 -8.22 -1.99 -6.54
CA LEU A 46 -8.02 -1.54 -7.92
C LEU A 46 -9.36 -1.46 -8.66
N ALA A 47 -10.15 -2.54 -8.65
CA ALA A 47 -11.45 -2.59 -9.29
C ALA A 47 -12.40 -1.52 -8.73
N TRP A 48 -12.41 -1.34 -7.41
CA TRP A 48 -13.20 -0.30 -6.76
C TRP A 48 -12.82 1.10 -7.24
N GLY A 49 -11.54 1.44 -7.20
CA GLY A 49 -11.08 2.78 -7.56
C GLY A 49 -11.06 3.08 -9.07
N LEU A 50 -11.07 2.05 -9.93
CA LEU A 50 -11.14 2.21 -11.38
C LEU A 50 -12.59 2.26 -11.89
N LEU A 51 -13.44 1.35 -11.42
CA LEU A 51 -14.72 1.05 -12.08
C LEU A 51 -15.94 1.45 -11.23
N LEU A 52 -15.90 1.21 -9.92
CA LEU A 52 -17.10 1.22 -9.08
C LEU A 52 -17.28 2.51 -8.27
N ALA A 53 -16.19 3.19 -7.91
CA ALA A 53 -16.25 4.37 -7.05
C ALA A 53 -16.95 5.56 -7.77
N PRO A 54 -17.92 6.25 -7.12
CA PRO A 54 -18.62 7.40 -7.69
C PRO A 54 -17.66 8.49 -8.19
N ARG A 55 -18.04 9.27 -9.21
CA ARG A 55 -17.16 10.28 -9.86
C ARG A 55 -16.44 11.22 -8.89
N HIS A 56 -17.09 11.61 -7.81
CA HIS A 56 -16.52 12.52 -6.80
C HIS A 56 -15.91 11.81 -5.59
N SER A 57 -15.80 10.48 -5.62
CA SER A 57 -15.24 9.71 -4.53
C SER A 57 -13.72 9.88 -4.46
N PRO A 58 -13.15 10.16 -3.27
CA PRO A 58 -11.70 10.20 -3.08
C PRO A 58 -11.03 8.83 -3.30
N ALA A 59 -11.80 7.74 -3.38
CA ALA A 59 -11.28 6.41 -3.64
C ALA A 59 -10.86 6.19 -5.11
N ARG A 60 -11.32 7.03 -6.06
CA ARG A 60 -11.00 6.87 -7.48
C ARG A 60 -9.52 7.08 -7.75
N LEU A 61 -8.88 6.19 -8.52
CA LEU A 61 -7.46 6.33 -8.85
C LEU A 61 -7.16 7.69 -9.52
N SER A 62 -8.06 8.14 -10.39
CA SER A 62 -7.92 9.44 -11.07
C SER A 62 -7.92 10.65 -10.13
N ALA A 63 -8.44 10.51 -8.90
CA ALA A 63 -8.53 11.60 -7.93
C ALA A 63 -7.21 11.85 -7.19
N TRP A 64 -6.31 10.85 -7.13
CA TRP A 64 -5.07 10.90 -6.36
C TRP A 64 -3.84 10.39 -7.12
N TRP A 65 -3.97 10.08 -8.41
CA TRP A 65 -2.86 9.58 -9.23
C TRP A 65 -1.65 10.52 -9.17
N PRO A 66 -0.47 10.03 -8.77
CA PRO A 66 0.69 10.88 -8.57
C PRO A 66 1.25 11.34 -9.93
N ARG A 67 1.20 12.65 -10.20
CA ARG A 67 1.89 13.23 -11.37
C ARG A 67 3.37 13.45 -11.02
N PRO A 68 4.34 13.09 -11.89
CA PRO A 68 5.77 13.26 -11.58
C PRO A 68 6.16 14.68 -11.15
N SER A 69 5.58 15.70 -11.80
CA SER A 69 5.82 17.10 -11.44
C SER A 69 5.33 17.46 -10.04
N GLN A 70 4.20 16.89 -9.59
CA GLN A 70 3.66 17.10 -8.25
C GLN A 70 4.51 16.41 -7.19
N VAL A 71 4.99 15.21 -7.48
CA VAL A 71 5.90 14.47 -6.59
C VAL A 71 7.20 15.24 -6.40
N LEU A 72 7.83 15.68 -7.50
CA LEU A 72 9.08 16.44 -7.44
C LEU A 72 8.91 17.77 -6.70
N LEU A 73 7.83 18.51 -6.99
CA LEU A 73 7.51 19.75 -6.28
C LEU A 73 7.31 19.48 -4.78
N HIS A 74 6.55 18.46 -4.42
CA HIS A 74 6.29 18.11 -3.03
C HIS A 74 7.60 17.75 -2.30
N VAL A 75 8.47 16.94 -2.90
CA VAL A 75 9.80 16.64 -2.32
C VAL A 75 10.64 17.91 -2.12
N ARG A 76 10.68 18.81 -3.10
CA ARG A 76 11.41 20.08 -2.98
C ARG A 76 10.88 20.95 -1.84
N LEU A 77 9.56 21.07 -1.71
CA LEU A 77 8.93 21.82 -0.62
C LEU A 77 9.21 21.20 0.75
N LEU A 78 9.23 19.87 0.84
CA LEU A 78 9.60 19.16 2.06
C LEU A 78 11.05 19.39 2.46
N LEU A 79 11.97 19.34 1.49
CA LEU A 79 13.40 19.61 1.72
C LEU A 79 13.65 21.09 2.09
N ALA A 80 12.84 22.01 1.55
CA ALA A 80 12.88 23.43 1.89
C ALA A 80 12.24 23.76 3.26
N GLY A 81 11.64 22.77 3.93
CA GLY A 81 10.96 22.97 5.22
C GLY A 81 9.64 23.75 5.12
N ASP A 82 9.06 23.86 3.92
CA ASP A 82 7.84 24.64 3.70
C ASP A 82 6.63 23.96 4.35
N ARG A 83 5.98 24.70 5.25
CA ARG A 83 4.76 24.25 5.96
C ARG A 83 3.53 24.17 5.05
N GLN A 84 3.56 24.82 3.87
CA GLN A 84 2.48 24.78 2.87
C GLN A 84 2.49 23.53 1.99
N ALA A 85 3.50 22.65 2.10
CA ALA A 85 3.56 21.37 1.36
C ALA A 85 2.30 20.49 1.53
N HIS A 86 1.54 20.70 2.61
CA HIS A 86 0.29 19.99 2.94
C HIS A 86 -0.96 20.54 2.24
N GLY A 87 -0.89 21.70 1.59
CA GLY A 87 -2.04 22.36 0.94
C GLY A 87 -2.38 21.80 -0.45
N VAL A 88 -1.52 20.97 -1.02
CA VAL A 88 -1.64 20.48 -2.41
C VAL A 88 -2.31 19.10 -2.44
N GLY A 89 -3.65 19.06 -2.29
CA GLY A 89 -4.43 17.85 -2.56
C GLY A 89 -3.96 16.58 -1.83
N HIS A 90 -4.19 15.40 -2.40
CA HIS A 90 -3.70 14.14 -1.82
C HIS A 90 -2.16 14.15 -1.82
N ASN A 91 -1.55 13.86 -0.67
CA ASN A 91 -0.10 13.74 -0.48
C ASN A 91 0.51 12.87 -1.61
N PRO A 92 1.27 13.45 -2.57
CA PRO A 92 1.78 12.73 -3.73
C PRO A 92 2.73 11.59 -3.37
N LEU A 93 3.51 11.74 -2.28
CA LEU A 93 4.37 10.67 -1.77
C LEU A 93 3.53 9.54 -1.16
N GLY A 94 2.44 9.87 -0.48
CA GLY A 94 1.45 8.89 -0.02
C GLY A 94 0.85 8.10 -1.18
N ALA A 95 0.54 8.76 -2.30
CA ALA A 95 0.06 8.09 -3.51
C ALA A 95 1.12 7.16 -4.12
N CYS A 96 2.38 7.59 -4.20
CA CYS A 96 3.49 6.72 -4.63
C CYS A 96 3.64 5.49 -3.71
N MET A 97 3.52 5.66 -2.39
CA MET A 97 3.59 4.57 -1.42
C MET A 97 2.48 3.54 -1.65
N VAL A 98 1.25 3.97 -1.92
CA VAL A 98 0.14 3.05 -2.25
C VAL A 98 0.45 2.22 -3.49
N LEU A 99 0.95 2.85 -4.56
CA LEU A 99 1.33 2.14 -5.78
C LEU A 99 2.48 1.16 -5.54
N ALA A 100 3.49 1.56 -4.76
CA ALA A 100 4.60 0.68 -4.39
C ALA A 100 4.11 -0.57 -3.63
N PHE A 101 3.27 -0.40 -2.60
CA PHE A 101 2.69 -1.54 -1.90
C PHE A 101 1.86 -2.43 -2.81
N TRP A 102 1.00 -1.86 -3.66
CA TRP A 102 0.18 -2.66 -4.56
C TRP A 102 1.03 -3.48 -5.53
N SER A 103 2.06 -2.89 -6.12
CA SER A 103 2.99 -3.60 -7.00
C SER A 103 3.70 -4.74 -6.28
N VAL A 104 4.24 -4.49 -5.08
CA VAL A 104 4.95 -5.50 -4.29
C VAL A 104 4.02 -6.63 -3.85
N LEU A 105 2.84 -6.31 -3.32
CA LEU A 105 1.89 -7.29 -2.81
C LEU A 105 1.30 -8.17 -3.92
N LEU A 106 1.01 -7.59 -5.09
CA LEU A 106 0.59 -8.36 -6.26
C LEU A 106 1.74 -9.22 -6.80
N GLY A 107 2.96 -8.67 -6.83
CA GLY A 107 4.17 -9.40 -7.18
C GLY A 107 4.38 -10.63 -6.31
N LEU A 108 4.30 -10.48 -4.99
CA LEU A 108 4.39 -11.58 -4.02
C LEU A 108 3.30 -12.64 -4.22
N GLY A 109 2.05 -12.21 -4.43
CA GLY A 109 0.95 -13.13 -4.73
C GLY A 109 1.18 -13.92 -6.02
N LEU A 110 1.72 -13.27 -7.05
CA LEU A 110 2.01 -13.90 -8.34
C LEU A 110 3.21 -14.85 -8.26
N SER A 111 4.36 -14.40 -7.73
CA SER A 111 5.54 -15.24 -7.61
C SER A 111 5.30 -16.41 -6.67
N GLY A 112 4.59 -16.20 -5.56
CA GLY A 112 4.18 -17.27 -4.65
C GLY A 112 3.25 -18.30 -5.31
N TRP A 113 2.36 -17.88 -6.22
CA TRP A 113 1.56 -18.81 -7.02
C TRP A 113 2.41 -19.58 -8.05
N MET A 114 3.34 -18.91 -8.71
CA MET A 114 4.24 -19.51 -9.71
C MET A 114 5.14 -20.59 -9.08
N MET A 115 5.70 -20.34 -7.89
CA MET A 115 6.56 -21.31 -7.17
C MET A 115 5.84 -22.62 -6.84
N GLN A 116 4.51 -22.64 -6.85
CA GLN A 116 3.71 -23.84 -6.60
C GLN A 116 3.47 -24.69 -7.85
N GLN A 117 3.89 -24.25 -9.03
CA GLN A 117 3.67 -24.98 -10.28
C GLN A 117 4.91 -25.78 -10.65
N ASP A 118 4.71 -27.03 -11.09
CA ASP A 118 5.81 -27.90 -11.55
C ASP A 118 6.63 -27.27 -12.69
N ALA A 119 6.00 -26.41 -13.51
CA ALA A 119 6.65 -25.70 -14.60
C ALA A 119 7.80 -24.76 -14.16
N TRP A 120 7.82 -24.36 -12.89
CA TRP A 120 8.81 -23.44 -12.32
C TRP A 120 9.63 -24.10 -11.20
N TRP A 121 9.62 -25.43 -11.13
CA TRP A 121 10.37 -26.17 -10.12
C TRP A 121 11.88 -25.89 -10.24
N GLY A 122 12.51 -25.50 -9.12
CA GLY A 122 13.94 -25.19 -9.06
C GLY A 122 14.34 -23.87 -9.75
N ALA A 123 13.39 -23.00 -10.07
CA ALA A 123 13.68 -21.69 -10.64
C ALA A 123 14.20 -20.71 -9.57
N GLU A 124 15.50 -20.68 -9.32
CA GLU A 124 16.14 -19.81 -8.31
C GLU A 124 15.76 -18.33 -8.49
N TRP A 125 15.74 -17.83 -9.73
CA TRP A 125 15.36 -16.43 -10.00
C TRP A 125 13.96 -16.05 -9.51
N LEU A 126 13.05 -17.03 -9.41
CA LEU A 126 11.68 -16.82 -8.94
C LEU A 126 11.64 -16.74 -7.41
N GLU A 127 12.42 -17.58 -6.73
CA GLU A 127 12.60 -17.56 -5.28
C GLU A 127 13.30 -16.27 -4.84
N ASP A 128 14.43 -15.94 -5.46
CA ASP A 128 15.17 -14.68 -5.23
C ASP A 128 14.28 -13.46 -5.49
N GLY A 129 13.48 -13.51 -6.56
CA GLY A 129 12.52 -12.46 -6.88
C GLY A 129 11.43 -12.30 -5.82
N HIS A 130 10.92 -13.41 -5.28
CA HIS A 130 9.96 -13.39 -4.18
C HIS A 130 10.59 -12.83 -2.89
N GLU A 131 11.79 -13.28 -2.55
CA GLU A 131 12.53 -12.80 -1.37
C GLU A 131 12.88 -11.31 -1.47
N LEU A 132 13.29 -10.83 -2.65
CA LEU A 132 13.53 -9.41 -2.90
C LEU A 132 12.26 -8.58 -2.69
N LEU A 133 11.12 -9.06 -3.20
CA LEU A 133 9.83 -8.40 -2.99
C LEU A 133 9.43 -8.40 -1.51
N ALA A 134 9.69 -9.50 -0.78
CA ALA A 134 9.40 -9.62 0.65
C ALA A 134 10.28 -8.65 1.47
N SER A 135 11.58 -8.61 1.17
CA SER A 135 12.54 -7.66 1.76
C SER A 135 12.15 -6.21 1.48
N THR A 136 11.67 -5.92 0.25
CA THR A 136 11.15 -4.60 -0.11
C THR A 136 9.91 -4.27 0.70
N LEU A 137 8.98 -5.21 0.90
CA LEU A 137 7.80 -5.01 1.73
C LEU A 137 8.21 -4.66 3.18
N TRP A 138 9.19 -5.37 3.74
CA TRP A 138 9.72 -5.11 5.09
C TRP A 138 10.34 -3.73 5.23
N ALA A 139 10.91 -3.16 4.17
CA ALA A 139 11.39 -1.79 4.16
C ALA A 139 10.26 -0.75 4.00
N LEU A 140 9.26 -1.05 3.16
CA LEU A 140 8.15 -0.13 2.88
C LEU A 140 7.22 0.05 4.09
N VAL A 141 6.96 -1.00 4.89
CA VAL A 141 6.09 -0.93 6.08
C VAL A 141 6.56 0.13 7.10
N PRO A 142 7.78 0.11 7.64
CA PRO A 142 8.24 1.11 8.59
C PRO A 142 8.33 2.50 7.95
N LEU A 143 8.76 2.59 6.68
CA LEU A 143 8.78 3.86 5.94
C LEU A 143 7.39 4.48 5.84
N HIS A 144 6.36 3.66 5.59
CA HIS A 144 4.98 4.09 5.55
C HIS A 144 4.48 4.58 6.91
N VAL A 145 4.74 3.83 7.99
CA VAL A 145 4.35 4.24 9.35
C VAL A 145 5.04 5.55 9.73
N ALA A 146 6.34 5.67 9.50
CA ALA A 146 7.10 6.90 9.77
C ALA A 146 6.55 8.08 8.95
N GLY A 147 6.27 7.89 7.67
CA GLY A 147 5.64 8.89 6.81
C GLY A 147 4.28 9.34 7.30
N ALA A 148 3.43 8.41 7.74
CA ALA A 148 2.11 8.71 8.30
C ALA A 148 2.20 9.47 9.64
N MET A 149 3.16 9.12 10.50
CA MET A 149 3.40 9.84 11.76
C MET A 149 3.92 11.25 11.51
N LEU A 150 4.89 11.41 10.60
CA LEU A 150 5.45 12.70 10.22
C LEU A 150 4.38 13.62 9.64
N GLU A 151 3.60 13.10 8.70
CA GLU A 151 2.49 13.85 8.10
C GLU A 151 1.46 14.23 9.17
N GLY A 152 1.05 13.28 10.02
CA GLY A 152 0.12 13.52 11.12
C GLY A 152 0.59 14.60 12.09
N TRP A 153 1.89 14.61 12.43
CA TRP A 153 2.51 15.64 13.25
C TRP A 153 2.48 17.01 12.55
N ARG A 154 2.86 17.08 11.27
CA ARG A 154 2.89 18.34 10.51
C ARG A 154 1.50 18.95 10.32
N VAL A 155 0.49 18.12 10.03
CA VAL A 155 -0.90 18.58 9.86
C VAL A 155 -1.68 18.67 11.18
N ARG A 156 -1.02 18.35 12.31
CA ARG A 156 -1.60 18.29 13.67
C ARG A 156 -2.90 17.47 13.74
N ARG A 157 -2.94 16.33 13.03
CA ARG A 157 -4.08 15.39 13.06
C ARG A 157 -3.58 13.97 13.21
N ASN A 158 -4.35 13.16 13.93
CA ASN A 158 -4.04 11.74 14.09
C ASN A 158 -4.57 10.96 12.87
N LEU A 159 -3.68 10.66 11.91
CA LEU A 159 -4.04 9.93 10.69
C LEU A 159 -4.49 8.49 10.97
N VAL A 160 -3.96 7.86 12.03
CA VAL A 160 -4.38 6.51 12.44
C VAL A 160 -5.83 6.53 12.90
N VAL A 161 -6.20 7.48 13.77
CA VAL A 161 -7.58 7.66 14.23
C VAL A 161 -8.49 8.01 13.06
N ALA A 162 -8.04 8.85 12.12
CA ALA A 162 -8.80 9.15 10.92
C ALA A 162 -9.04 7.89 10.05
N MET A 163 -8.07 6.98 9.98
CA MET A 163 -8.20 5.72 9.25
C MET A 163 -9.12 4.72 9.98
N VAL A 164 -9.16 4.74 11.31
CA VAL A 164 -10.07 3.89 12.10
C VAL A 164 -11.49 4.45 12.10
N LYS A 165 -11.70 5.74 12.33
CA LYS A 165 -13.03 6.34 12.52
C LYS A 165 -13.66 6.86 11.23
N GLY A 166 -12.87 7.05 10.17
CA GLY A 166 -13.32 7.69 8.94
C GLY A 166 -13.65 9.17 9.13
N ARG A 167 -13.19 9.81 10.21
CA ARG A 167 -13.37 11.25 10.46
C ARG A 167 -12.13 11.80 11.18
N PRO A 168 -11.77 13.08 10.96
CA PRO A 168 -10.65 13.71 11.63
C PRO A 168 -10.82 13.71 13.15
#